data_AF-A0A242NKU9-F1
#
_entry.id   AF-A0A242NKU9-F1
#
_cell.length_a   1.000
_cell.length_b   1.000
_cell.length_c   1.000
_cell.angle_alpha   90.00
_cell.angle_beta   90.00
_cell.angle_gamma   90.00
#
_symmetry.space_group_name_H-M   'P 1'
#
loop_
_entity.id
_entity.type
_entity.pdbx_description
1 polymer ?
#
loop_
_entity_poly.entity_id
_entity_poly.type
_entity_poly.pdbx_seq_one_letter_code
_entity_poly.pdbx_strand_id
1 'polypeptide(L)'
;MAGRKSKMKDMLKLSHEYLHKQGYIKNGEVIPSVAGLALYANCSRSSLYNYASSSEEFKDMLELIKARQEVELINKGLKGEFNASIAKLMLANHGYSEKQSIDHQSSDGSMSPQAKEDAILDAIKAKYVNKPEISRTAKRA
;
A
#
# COMPACT_ATOMS: atom_id res chain seq x y z
N MET A 1 -41.27 -10.07 -2.56
CA MET A 1 -40.29 -9.33 -1.73
C MET A 1 -39.82 -10.06 -0.46
N ALA A 2 -40.27 -11.29 -0.17
CA ALA A 2 -39.89 -12.01 1.06
C ALA A 2 -38.46 -12.59 1.08
N GLY A 3 -37.89 -12.94 -0.09
CA GLY A 3 -36.60 -13.64 -0.16
C GLY A 3 -35.33 -12.82 0.09
N ARG A 4 -35.39 -11.48 -0.01
CA ARG A 4 -34.19 -10.62 0.20
C ARG A 4 -33.92 -10.37 1.67
N LYS A 5 -34.97 -10.16 2.46
CA LYS A 5 -34.87 -9.92 3.91
C LYS A 5 -34.45 -11.19 4.66
N SER A 6 -34.90 -12.38 4.23
CA SER A 6 -34.43 -13.64 4.80
C SER A 6 -32.93 -13.83 4.56
N LYS A 7 -32.47 -13.68 3.31
CA LYS A 7 -31.04 -13.77 2.97
C LYS A 7 -30.15 -12.79 3.74
N MET A 8 -30.62 -11.58 4.02
CA MET A 8 -29.87 -10.62 4.85
C MET A 8 -29.70 -11.12 6.28
N LYS A 9 -30.77 -11.63 6.92
CA LYS A 9 -30.71 -12.19 8.27
C LYS A 9 -29.77 -13.39 8.34
N ASP A 10 -29.80 -14.24 7.31
CA ASP A 10 -28.90 -15.39 7.21
C ASP A 10 -27.43 -14.94 7.10
N MET A 11 -27.15 -13.93 6.28
CA MET A 11 -25.80 -13.35 6.12
C MET A 11 -25.28 -12.70 7.42
N LEU A 12 -26.13 -11.97 8.15
CA LEU A 12 -25.78 -11.43 9.46
C LEU A 12 -25.45 -12.55 10.45
N LYS A 13 -26.28 -13.59 10.49
CA LYS A 13 -26.05 -14.76 11.36
C LYS A 13 -24.70 -15.43 11.05
N LEU A 14 -24.40 -15.65 9.76
CA LEU A 14 -23.12 -16.20 9.33
C LEU A 14 -21.95 -15.29 9.69
N SER A 15 -22.11 -13.97 9.57
CA SER A 15 -21.08 -12.99 9.95
C SER A 15 -20.79 -13.00 11.45
N HIS A 16 -21.83 -13.09 12.28
CA HIS A 16 -21.66 -13.23 13.73
C HIS A 16 -21.00 -14.55 14.11
N GLU A 17 -21.35 -15.65 13.44
CA GLU A 17 -20.72 -16.94 13.68
C GLU A 17 -19.25 -16.93 13.26
N TYR A 18 -18.95 -16.39 12.09
CA TYR A 18 -17.59 -16.23 11.60
C TYR A 18 -16.74 -15.41 12.58
N LEU A 19 -17.19 -14.23 13.01
CA LEU A 19 -16.40 -13.34 13.86
C LEU A 19 -16.47 -13.71 15.36
N HIS A 20 -17.65 -13.69 15.98
CA HIS A 20 -17.79 -13.78 17.44
C HIS A 20 -17.68 -15.20 17.98
N LYS A 21 -18.12 -16.20 17.20
CA LYS A 21 -17.95 -17.62 17.57
C LYS A 21 -16.62 -18.20 17.08
N GLN A 22 -15.71 -17.33 16.65
CA GLN A 22 -14.38 -17.69 16.16
C GLN A 22 -14.45 -18.72 15.01
N GLY A 23 -15.46 -18.59 14.13
CA GLY A 23 -15.60 -19.43 12.95
C GLY A 23 -14.38 -19.35 12.02
N TYR A 24 -13.74 -18.17 11.92
CA TYR A 24 -12.48 -18.02 11.17
C TYR A 24 -11.37 -18.94 11.70
N ILE A 25 -11.25 -19.11 13.02
CA ILE A 25 -10.26 -20.01 13.63
C ILE A 25 -10.57 -21.46 13.30
N LYS A 26 -11.86 -21.85 13.35
CA LYS A 26 -12.30 -23.20 12.97
C LYS A 26 -12.00 -23.53 11.51
N ASN A 27 -11.97 -22.52 10.65
CA ASN A 27 -11.56 -22.63 9.25
C ASN A 27 -10.03 -22.65 9.05
N GLY A 28 -9.24 -22.61 10.12
CA GLY A 28 -7.78 -22.55 10.06
C GLY A 28 -7.23 -21.16 9.74
N GLU A 29 -8.06 -20.12 9.76
CA GLU A 29 -7.60 -18.74 9.59
C GLU A 29 -7.04 -18.20 10.91
N VAL A 30 -5.92 -17.49 10.84
CA VAL A 30 -5.26 -16.94 12.05
C VAL A 30 -5.77 -15.54 12.42
N ILE A 31 -6.36 -14.85 11.43
CA ILE A 31 -7.02 -13.54 11.57
C ILE A 31 -8.28 -13.54 10.71
N PRO A 32 -9.35 -12.84 11.12
CA PRO A 32 -10.54 -12.72 10.29
C PRO A 32 -10.27 -11.77 9.11
N SER A 33 -11.01 -11.95 8.02
CA SER A 33 -10.96 -11.06 6.86
C SER A 33 -12.28 -11.06 6.10
N VAL A 34 -12.52 -10.02 5.29
CA VAL A 34 -13.69 -9.98 4.40
C VAL A 34 -13.66 -11.13 3.38
N ALA A 35 -12.46 -11.53 2.94
CA ALA A 35 -12.30 -12.68 2.05
C ALA A 35 -12.67 -14.00 2.74
N GLY A 36 -12.24 -14.20 4.00
CA GLY A 36 -12.60 -15.36 4.81
C GLY A 36 -14.10 -15.43 5.08
N LEU A 37 -14.74 -14.30 5.40
CA LEU A 37 -16.20 -14.24 5.52
C LEU A 37 -16.90 -14.63 4.20
N ALA A 38 -16.38 -14.17 3.06
CA ALA A 38 -16.96 -14.49 1.76
C ALA A 38 -16.92 -16.00 1.48
N LEU A 39 -15.79 -16.65 1.79
CA LEU A 39 -15.65 -18.10 1.72
C LEU A 39 -16.56 -18.82 2.72
N TYR A 40 -16.60 -18.36 3.97
CA TYR A 40 -17.45 -18.90 5.04
C TYR A 40 -18.94 -18.88 4.65
N ALA A 41 -19.39 -17.77 4.07
CA ALA A 41 -20.78 -17.58 3.64
C ALA A 41 -21.07 -18.08 2.22
N ASN A 42 -20.09 -18.70 1.55
CA ASN A 42 -20.18 -19.17 0.16
C ASN A 42 -20.73 -18.10 -0.81
N CYS A 43 -20.14 -16.92 -0.79
CA CYS A 43 -20.52 -15.82 -1.68
C CYS A 43 -19.31 -15.01 -2.17
N SER A 44 -19.53 -14.08 -3.09
CA SER A 44 -18.46 -13.19 -3.56
C SER A 44 -18.22 -12.04 -2.57
N ARG A 45 -17.00 -11.51 -2.51
CA ARG A 45 -16.70 -10.28 -1.74
C ARG A 45 -17.62 -9.12 -2.16
N SER A 46 -17.88 -8.97 -3.46
CA SER A 46 -18.79 -7.95 -3.99
C SER A 46 -20.21 -8.11 -3.45
N SER A 47 -20.68 -9.35 -3.25
CA SER A 47 -21.97 -9.61 -2.59
C SER A 47 -21.99 -9.07 -1.17
N LEU A 48 -20.94 -9.27 -0.37
CA LEU A 48 -20.84 -8.72 0.98
C LEU A 48 -20.93 -7.19 0.99
N TYR A 49 -20.22 -6.51 0.07
CA TYR A 49 -20.31 -5.05 -0.02
C TYR A 49 -21.71 -4.57 -0.43
N ASN A 50 -22.39 -5.29 -1.32
CA ASN A 50 -23.79 -4.99 -1.68
C ASN A 50 -24.74 -5.12 -0.47
N TYR A 51 -24.49 -6.09 0.42
CA TYR A 51 -25.22 -6.22 1.68
C TYR A 51 -24.92 -5.05 2.62
N ALA A 52 -23.65 -4.65 2.76
CA ALA A 52 -23.24 -3.51 3.58
C ALA A 52 -23.86 -2.19 3.10
N SER A 53 -24.00 -1.98 1.78
CA SER A 53 -24.70 -0.80 1.24
C SER A 53 -26.19 -0.77 1.55
N SER A 54 -26.79 -1.91 1.93
CA SER A 54 -28.23 -2.04 2.17
C SER A 54 -28.59 -2.23 3.66
N SER A 55 -27.60 -2.33 4.55
CA SER A 55 -27.79 -2.59 5.98
C SER A 55 -26.61 -2.03 6.77
N GLU A 56 -26.90 -1.06 7.65
CA GLU A 56 -25.89 -0.48 8.54
C GLU A 56 -25.34 -1.54 9.50
N GLU A 57 -26.20 -2.42 10.03
CA GLU A 57 -25.77 -3.53 10.88
C GLU A 57 -24.75 -4.45 10.18
N PHE A 58 -24.96 -4.75 8.90
CA PHE A 58 -24.02 -5.56 8.15
C PHE A 58 -22.72 -4.81 7.83
N LYS A 59 -22.81 -3.51 7.57
CA LYS A 59 -21.65 -2.65 7.39
C LYS A 59 -20.80 -2.59 8.66
N ASP A 60 -21.43 -2.41 9.82
CA ASP A 60 -20.78 -2.46 11.14
C ASP A 60 -20.09 -3.80 11.37
N MET A 61 -20.71 -4.91 10.94
CA MET A 61 -20.08 -6.23 11.02
C MET A 61 -18.79 -6.33 10.19
N LEU A 62 -18.74 -5.73 9.00
CA LEU A 62 -17.51 -5.71 8.19
C LEU A 62 -16.42 -4.84 8.84
N GLU A 63 -16.80 -3.71 9.45
CA GLU A 63 -15.86 -2.87 10.19
C GLU A 63 -15.35 -3.56 11.46
N LEU A 64 -16.19 -4.30 12.18
CA LEU A 64 -15.76 -5.12 13.31
C LEU A 64 -14.78 -6.24 12.91
N ILE A 65 -14.95 -6.83 11.73
CA ILE A 65 -13.97 -7.78 11.17
C ILE A 65 -12.62 -7.11 10.98
N LYS A 66 -12.60 -5.92 10.37
CA LYS A 66 -11.35 -5.16 10.19
C LYS A 66 -10.73 -4.74 11.51
N ALA A 67 -11.53 -4.25 12.46
CA ALA A 67 -11.03 -3.86 13.79
C ALA A 67 -10.43 -5.06 14.54
N ARG A 68 -11.06 -6.24 14.46
CA ARG A 68 -10.49 -7.47 15.02
C ARG A 68 -9.18 -7.86 14.33
N GLN A 69 -9.16 -7.80 13.00
CA GLN A 69 -7.95 -8.08 12.21
C GLN A 69 -6.79 -7.17 12.61
N GLU A 70 -7.05 -5.87 12.76
CA GLU A 70 -6.07 -4.87 13.18
C GLU A 70 -5.49 -5.18 14.57
N VAL A 71 -6.36 -5.43 15.56
CA VAL A 71 -5.93 -5.73 16.94
C VAL A 71 -5.11 -7.02 17.00
N GLU A 72 -5.50 -8.06 16.26
CA GLU A 72 -4.74 -9.31 16.18
C GLU A 72 -3.37 -9.10 15.53
N LEU A 73 -3.30 -8.34 14.43
CA LEU A 73 -2.04 -8.01 13.74
C LEU A 73 -1.07 -7.25 14.65
N ILE A 74 -1.56 -6.25 15.39
CA ILE A 74 -0.73 -5.49 16.34
C ILE A 74 -0.23 -6.42 17.44
N ASN A 75 -1.13 -7.14 18.12
CA ASN A 75 -0.76 -7.94 19.28
C ASN A 75 0.19 -9.09 18.91
N LYS A 76 -0.12 -9.84 17.84
CA LYS A 76 0.70 -10.98 17.41
C LYS A 76 1.99 -10.53 16.73
N GLY A 77 1.97 -9.38 16.04
CA GLY A 77 3.18 -8.74 15.54
C GLY A 77 4.14 -8.35 16.67
N LEU A 78 3.63 -7.69 17.72
CA LEU A 78 4.42 -7.31 18.90
C LEU A 78 4.96 -8.51 19.69
N LYS A 79 4.25 -9.63 19.68
CA LYS A 79 4.70 -10.88 20.31
C LYS A 79 5.68 -11.70 19.44
N GLY A 80 5.91 -11.29 18.19
CA GLY A 80 6.74 -12.04 17.24
C GLY A 80 6.08 -13.32 16.71
N GLU A 81 4.78 -13.49 16.92
CA GLU A 81 4.01 -14.63 16.37
C GLU A 81 3.75 -14.46 14.87
N PHE A 82 3.73 -13.21 14.39
CA PHE A 82 3.58 -12.89 12.97
C PHE A 82 4.88 -12.43 12.33
N ASN A 83 5.03 -12.78 11.06
CA ASN A 83 6.06 -12.18 10.22
C ASN A 83 5.84 -10.66 10.14
N ALA A 84 6.83 -9.89 10.59
CA ALA A 84 6.72 -8.44 10.69
C ALA A 84 6.43 -7.75 9.34
N SER A 85 7.00 -8.25 8.24
CA SER A 85 6.77 -7.69 6.90
C SER A 85 5.33 -7.90 6.43
N ILE A 86 4.76 -9.10 6.69
CA ILE A 86 3.36 -9.40 6.36
C ILE A 86 2.43 -8.57 7.26
N ALA A 87 2.70 -8.52 8.56
CA ALA A 87 1.89 -7.74 9.50
C ALA A 87 1.86 -6.25 9.11
N LYS A 88 3.02 -5.67 8.78
CA LYS A 88 3.14 -4.28 8.31
C LYS A 88 2.36 -4.03 7.02
N LEU A 89 2.48 -4.93 6.03
CA LEU A 89 1.72 -4.82 4.77
C LEU A 89 0.21 -4.83 5.03
N MET A 90 -0.25 -5.69 5.94
CA MET A 90 -1.67 -5.75 6.29
C MET A 90 -2.12 -4.52 7.08
N LEU A 91 -1.33 -4.05 8.05
CA LEU A 91 -1.60 -2.82 8.81
C LEU A 91 -1.69 -1.58 7.90
N ALA A 92 -0.99 -1.55 6.77
CA ALA A 92 -1.15 -0.49 5.78
C ALA A 92 -2.59 -0.39 5.24
N ASN A 93 -3.31 -1.52 5.12
CA ASN A 93 -4.72 -1.52 4.74
C ASN A 93 -5.65 -0.97 5.85
N HIS A 94 -5.14 -0.84 7.08
CA HIS A 94 -5.81 -0.22 8.22
C HIS A 94 -5.40 1.24 8.43
N GLY A 95 -4.68 1.85 7.48
CA GLY A 95 -4.30 3.27 7.52
C GLY A 95 -2.98 3.55 8.25
N TYR A 96 -2.27 2.51 8.71
CA TYR A 96 -0.91 2.70 9.22
C TYR A 96 0.02 3.02 8.05
N SER A 97 0.94 3.94 8.27
CA SER A 97 1.99 4.25 7.31
C SER A 97 3.32 4.32 8.03
N GLU A 98 4.36 3.86 7.35
CA GLU A 98 5.73 4.10 7.80
C GLU A 98 6.22 5.38 7.13
N LYS A 99 6.74 6.29 7.94
CA LYS A 99 7.41 7.49 7.45
C LYS A 99 8.91 7.28 7.54
N GLN A 100 9.60 7.42 6.42
CA GLN A 100 11.06 7.39 6.36
C GLN A 100 11.58 8.81 6.13
N SER A 101 12.55 9.22 6.94
CA SER A 101 13.31 10.46 6.71
C SER A 101 14.62 10.06 6.04
N ILE A 102 14.76 10.39 4.76
CA ILE A 102 15.97 10.11 3.98
C ILE A 102 16.75 11.42 3.89
N ASP A 103 17.98 11.40 4.39
CA ASP A 103 18.92 12.48 4.16
C ASP A 103 19.63 12.25 2.81
N HIS A 104 19.60 13.24 1.94
CA HIS A 104 20.23 13.21 0.62
C HIS A 104 21.58 13.94 0.60
N GLN A 105 22.22 14.13 1.76
CA GLN A 105 23.58 14.66 1.82
C GLN A 105 24.63 13.58 1.52
N SER A 106 25.39 13.80 0.44
CA SER A 106 26.61 13.04 0.17
C SER A 106 27.75 13.64 1.00
N SER A 107 28.42 12.84 1.82
CA SER A 107 29.57 13.30 2.63
C SER A 107 30.75 13.79 1.78
N ASP A 108 30.82 13.36 0.52
CA ASP A 108 31.84 13.73 -0.46
C ASP A 108 31.42 14.92 -1.37
N GLY A 109 30.25 15.49 -1.15
CA GLY A 109 29.74 16.64 -1.93
C GLY A 109 29.34 16.33 -3.37
N SER A 110 29.41 15.07 -3.82
CA SER A 110 29.10 14.65 -5.20
C SER A 110 27.66 14.93 -5.63
N MET A 111 26.73 15.08 -4.68
CA MET A 111 25.32 15.36 -4.92
C MET A 111 24.93 16.83 -4.70
N SER A 112 25.92 17.74 -4.61
CA SER A 112 25.65 19.19 -4.47
C SER A 112 25.06 19.77 -5.76
N PRO A 113 24.06 20.66 -5.69
CA PRO A 113 23.53 21.34 -6.88
C PRO A 113 24.64 22.11 -7.60
N GLN A 114 24.92 21.79 -8.87
CA GLN A 114 25.81 22.60 -9.70
C GLN A 114 25.21 23.99 -9.91
N ALA A 115 26.00 25.04 -9.62
CA ALA A 115 25.59 26.40 -9.92
C ALA A 115 25.38 26.55 -11.44
N LYS A 116 24.32 27.24 -11.85
CA LYS A 116 24.00 27.44 -13.28
C LYS A 116 25.17 28.12 -14.03
N GLU A 117 25.94 28.94 -13.33
CA GLU A 117 27.13 29.62 -13.85
C GLU A 117 28.23 28.64 -14.25
N ASP A 118 28.46 27.58 -13.46
CA ASP A 118 29.48 26.57 -13.74
C ASP A 118 29.10 25.75 -14.98
N ALA A 119 27.83 25.37 -15.10
CA ALA A 119 27.33 24.64 -16.27
C ALA A 119 27.42 25.48 -17.56
N ILE A 120 27.17 26.79 -17.47
CA ILE A 120 27.32 27.71 -18.61
C ILE A 120 28.81 27.85 -18.99
N LEU A 121 29.69 27.99 -17.99
CA LEU A 121 31.12 28.14 -18.21
C LEU A 121 31.74 26.89 -18.85
N ASP A 122 31.33 25.70 -18.42
CA ASP A 122 31.79 24.44 -19.00
C ASP A 122 31.28 24.24 -20.43
N ALA A 123 30.03 24.62 -20.71
CA ALA A 123 29.49 24.62 -22.07
C ALA A 123 30.23 25.60 -23.00
N ILE A 124 30.65 26.76 -22.48
CA ILE A 124 31.46 27.73 -23.22
C ILE A 124 32.86 27.14 -23.48
N LYS A 125 33.55 26.63 -22.45
CA LYS A 125 34.87 26.00 -22.61
C LYS A 125 34.86 24.89 -23.65
N ALA A 126 33.83 24.01 -23.63
CA ALA A 126 33.69 22.94 -24.61
C ALA A 126 33.53 23.45 -26.06
N LYS A 127 32.88 24.60 -26.27
CA LYS A 127 32.71 25.22 -27.59
C LYS A 127 33.96 25.94 -28.11
N TYR A 128 34.76 26.54 -27.23
CA TYR A 128 35.88 27.40 -27.63
C TYR A 128 37.26 26.71 -27.56
N VAL A 129 37.41 25.60 -26.83
CA VAL A 129 38.69 24.85 -26.76
C VAL A 129 38.86 23.89 -27.96
N ASN A 130 37.79 23.50 -28.65
CA ASN A 130 37.82 22.54 -29.77
C ASN A 130 37.67 23.16 -31.17
N LYS A 131 38.12 24.42 -31.38
CA LYS A 131 38.07 25.03 -32.72
C LYS A 131 39.40 24.80 -33.45
N PRO A 132 39.46 24.04 -34.56
CA PRO A 132 40.71 23.83 -35.29
C PRO A 132 41.19 25.15 -35.89
N GLU A 133 42.48 25.46 -35.71
CA GLU A 133 43.11 26.66 -36.23
C GLU A 133 43.00 26.72 -37.76
N ILE A 134 42.37 27.77 -38.28
CA ILE A 134 42.26 28.00 -39.72
C ILE A 134 43.62 28.51 -40.22
N SER A 135 44.45 27.60 -40.75
CA SER A 135 45.71 27.92 -41.42
C SER A 135 45.44 28.77 -42.68
N ARG A 136 45.88 30.03 -42.67
CA ARG A 136 45.89 30.92 -43.84
C ARG A 136 47.08 30.59 -44.74
N THR A 137 46.82 29.96 -45.89
CA THR A 137 47.75 29.98 -47.04
C THR A 137 46.98 30.32 -48.32
N ALA A 138 46.81 31.62 -48.57
CA ALA A 138 46.37 32.11 -49.87
C ALA A 138 47.58 32.17 -50.82
N LYS A 139 47.58 31.28 -51.81
CA LYS A 139 48.41 31.30 -53.03
C LYS A 139 48.45 32.72 -53.62
N ARG A 140 49.65 33.24 -53.90
CA ARG A 140 49.87 34.28 -54.92
C ARG A 140 50.55 33.65 -56.12
N ALA A 141 49.99 33.97 -57.29
CA ALA A 141 50.45 33.66 -58.63
C ALA A 141 51.77 34.37 -58.95
#